data_AF-A0A2L2Y1U5-F1
#
_entry.id   AF-A0A2L2Y1U5-F1
#
_cell.length_a   1.000
_cell.length_b   1.000
_cell.length_c   1.000
_cell.angle_alpha   90.00
_cell.angle_beta   90.00
_cell.angle_gamma   90.00
#
_symmetry.space_group_name_H-M   'P 1'
#
loop_
_entity.id
_entity.type
_entity.pdbx_description
1 polymer ?
#
loop_
_entity_poly.entity_id
_entity_poly.type
_entity_poly.pdbx_seq_one_letter_code
_entity_poly.pdbx_strand_id
1 'polypeptide(L)'
;MKVFAVLALFSCLVAMVIGAQTACQLQRQQEQAKNVVGNFIPKCDADGSYSQVQCHGSTGYCWCADKDGNQLTKSARGKPNC
;
A
#
# COMPACT_ATOMS: atom_id res chain seq x y z
N MET A 1 29.59 25.67 5.53
CA MET A 1 29.66 25.15 4.13
C MET A 1 29.87 23.64 4.05
N LYS A 2 30.68 23.01 4.91
CA LYS A 2 30.83 21.54 4.97
C LYS A 2 29.65 20.79 5.64
N VAL A 3 28.94 21.45 6.56
CA VAL A 3 27.82 20.88 7.34
C VAL A 3 26.60 20.54 6.48
N PHE A 4 26.27 21.36 5.48
CA PHE A 4 25.12 21.12 4.58
C PHE A 4 25.33 19.89 3.68
N ALA A 5 26.56 19.65 3.23
CA ALA A 5 26.89 18.46 2.45
C ALA A 5 26.83 17.18 3.29
N VAL A 6 27.25 17.25 4.56
CA VAL A 6 27.16 16.12 5.50
C VAL A 6 25.69 15.80 5.83
N LEU A 7 24.84 16.82 6.01
CA LEU A 7 23.39 16.63 6.22
C LEU A 7 22.70 16.01 4.99
N ALA A 8 23.09 16.40 3.77
CA ALA A 8 22.57 15.81 2.53
C ALA A 8 23.04 14.36 2.32
N LEU A 9 24.27 14.03 2.70
CA LEU A 9 24.78 12.66 2.67
C LEU A 9 24.14 11.79 3.76
N PHE A 10 23.93 12.34 4.95
CA PHE A 10 23.18 11.66 6.02
C PHE A 10 21.71 11.47 5.62
N SER A 11 21.06 12.47 5.02
CA SER A 11 19.68 12.32 4.53
C SER A 11 19.58 11.32 3.38
N CYS A 12 20.61 11.22 2.52
CA CYS A 12 20.65 10.26 1.42
C CYS A 12 20.98 8.83 1.91
N LEU A 13 21.85 8.69 2.92
CA LEU A 13 22.08 7.41 3.61
C LEU A 13 20.85 6.97 4.40
N VAL A 14 20.13 7.90 5.03
CA VAL A 14 18.82 7.62 5.63
C VAL A 14 17.87 7.19 4.52
N ALA A 15 17.79 7.91 3.38
CA ALA A 15 16.97 7.60 2.19
C ALA A 15 17.22 6.22 1.58
N MET A 16 18.47 5.76 1.53
CA MET A 16 18.86 4.42 1.06
C MET A 16 18.54 3.30 2.06
N VAL A 17 18.23 3.64 3.32
CA VAL A 17 17.79 2.72 4.40
C VAL A 17 16.26 2.83 4.63
N ILE A 18 15.55 3.68 3.87
CA ILE A 18 14.08 3.82 3.92
C ILE A 18 13.45 2.69 3.12
N GLY A 19 13.21 1.57 3.82
CA GLY A 19 12.17 0.58 3.57
C GLY A 19 12.08 0.04 2.14
N ALA A 20 12.59 -1.17 1.91
CA ALA A 20 12.19 -1.96 0.75
C ALA A 20 10.66 -2.02 0.68
N GLN A 21 10.05 -1.34 -0.30
CA GLN A 21 8.60 -1.34 -0.45
C GLN A 21 8.13 -2.76 -0.78
N THR A 22 7.14 -3.24 -0.03
CA THR A 22 6.49 -4.52 -0.34
C THR A 22 5.59 -4.41 -1.57
N ALA A 23 5.13 -5.55 -2.09
CA ALA A 23 4.20 -5.59 -3.22
C ALA A 23 2.94 -4.73 -2.97
N CYS A 24 2.31 -4.86 -1.79
CA CYS A 24 1.13 -4.07 -1.45
C CYS A 24 1.44 -2.57 -1.37
N GLN A 25 2.55 -2.19 -0.71
CA GLN A 25 2.93 -0.78 -0.54
C GLN A 25 3.23 -0.13 -1.90
N LEU A 26 3.96 -0.84 -2.76
CA LEU A 26 4.25 -0.37 -4.11
C LEU A 26 2.98 -0.18 -4.94
N GLN A 27 2.09 -1.19 -4.95
CA GLN A 27 0.82 -1.08 -5.66
C GLN A 27 -0.02 0.08 -5.12
N ARG A 28 -0.10 0.24 -3.80
CA ARG A 28 -0.80 1.36 -3.16
C ARG A 28 -0.29 2.70 -3.65
N GLN A 29 1.03 2.91 -3.67
CA GLN A 29 1.63 4.15 -4.15
C GLN A 29 1.34 4.40 -5.63
N GLN A 30 1.44 3.37 -6.47
CA GLN A 30 1.14 3.47 -7.89
C GLN A 30 -0.32 3.86 -8.14
N GLU A 31 -1.27 3.20 -7.48
CA GLU A 31 -2.70 3.50 -7.63
C GLU A 31 -3.09 4.88 -7.09
N GLN A 32 -2.41 5.34 -6.03
CA GLN A 32 -2.55 6.70 -5.51
C GLN A 32 -1.96 7.76 -6.46
N ALA A 33 -0.80 7.48 -7.05
CA ALA A 33 -0.12 8.41 -7.97
C ALA A 33 -0.90 8.65 -9.27
N LYS A 34 -1.74 7.69 -9.70
CA LYS A 34 -2.65 7.87 -10.85
C LYS A 34 -3.65 9.01 -10.64
N ASN A 35 -3.93 9.40 -9.40
CA ASN A 35 -4.86 10.48 -9.05
C ASN A 35 -6.25 10.34 -9.71
N VAL A 36 -6.72 9.10 -9.85
CA VAL A 36 -8.05 8.79 -10.42
C VAL A 36 -9.06 8.68 -9.28
N VAL A 37 -10.07 9.54 -9.31
CA VAL A 37 -11.15 9.53 -8.31
C VAL A 37 -11.90 8.20 -8.39
N GLY A 38 -12.01 7.55 -7.24
CA GLY A 38 -12.74 6.29 -7.09
C GLY A 38 -12.01 5.05 -7.60
N ASN A 39 -10.71 5.14 -7.90
CA ASN A 39 -9.87 3.99 -8.18
C ASN A 39 -9.66 3.11 -6.94
N PHE A 40 -9.33 1.85 -7.15
CA PHE A 40 -8.99 0.92 -6.09
C PHE A 40 -7.59 1.20 -5.54
N ILE A 41 -7.53 1.43 -4.24
CA ILE A 41 -6.28 1.56 -3.49
C ILE A 41 -6.23 0.39 -2.51
N PRO A 42 -5.27 -0.55 -2.65
CA PRO A 42 -5.18 -1.69 -1.75
C PRO A 42 -4.86 -1.24 -0.33
N LYS A 43 -5.43 -1.95 0.65
CA LYS A 43 -5.04 -1.81 2.04
C LYS A 43 -3.89 -2.79 2.34
N CYS A 44 -2.90 -2.30 3.06
CA CYS A 44 -1.75 -3.08 3.49
C CYS A 44 -1.71 -3.11 5.02
N ASP A 45 -1.25 -4.22 5.58
CA ASP A 45 -0.96 -4.34 7.00
C ASP A 45 0.42 -3.75 7.33
N ALA A 46 0.77 -3.70 8.62
CA ALA A 46 1.99 -3.05 9.09
C ALA A 46 3.28 -3.73 8.60
N ASP A 47 3.22 -5.04 8.34
CA ASP A 47 4.31 -5.82 7.75
C ASP A 47 4.43 -5.61 6.23
N GLY A 48 3.52 -4.85 5.63
CA GLY A 48 3.44 -4.58 4.20
C GLY A 48 2.78 -5.68 3.38
N SER A 49 2.24 -6.73 3.99
CA SER A 49 1.36 -7.68 3.29
C SER A 49 0.01 -7.04 2.95
N TYR A 50 -0.75 -7.67 2.05
CA TYR A 50 -2.12 -7.24 1.78
C TYR A 50 -3.02 -7.54 2.98
N SER A 51 -3.87 -6.58 3.33
CA SER A 51 -4.81 -6.78 4.43
C SER A 51 -5.81 -7.87 4.06
N GLN A 52 -6.14 -8.74 5.03
CA GLN A 52 -7.04 -9.87 4.81
C GLN A 52 -8.42 -9.44 4.27
N VAL A 53 -8.86 -8.23 4.59
CA VAL A 53 -10.07 -7.61 4.02
C VAL A 53 -9.67 -6.46 3.11
N GLN A 54 -9.93 -6.62 1.81
CA GLN A 54 -9.77 -5.56 0.82
C GLN A 54 -11.14 -4.97 0.47
N CYS A 55 -11.21 -3.64 0.34
CA CYS A 55 -12.45 -2.93 0.02
C CYS A 55 -12.20 -1.88 -1.06
N HIS A 56 -13.04 -1.88 -2.09
CA HIS A 56 -13.10 -0.83 -3.09
C HIS A 56 -13.98 0.31 -2.60
N GLY A 57 -13.35 1.38 -2.09
CA GLY A 57 -14.04 2.47 -1.40
C GLY A 57 -15.13 3.17 -2.23
N SER A 58 -14.97 3.26 -3.55
CA SER A 58 -15.94 3.92 -4.42
C SER A 58 -17.18 3.09 -4.73
N THR A 59 -17.06 1.76 -4.81
CA THR A 59 -18.20 0.87 -5.11
C THR A 59 -18.78 0.23 -3.84
N GLY A 60 -18.05 0.26 -2.73
CA GLY A 60 -18.43 -0.38 -1.47
C GLY A 60 -18.32 -1.91 -1.47
N TYR A 61 -17.69 -2.49 -2.50
CA TYR A 61 -17.45 -3.93 -2.58
C TYR A 61 -16.17 -4.31 -1.85
N CYS A 62 -16.21 -5.38 -1.07
CA CYS A 62 -15.08 -5.94 -0.36
C CYS A 62 -14.94 -7.44 -0.63
N TRP A 63 -13.75 -7.98 -0.39
CA TRP A 63 -13.43 -9.40 -0.52
C TRP A 63 -12.34 -9.80 0.50
N CYS A 64 -12.23 -11.10 0.77
CA CYS A 64 -11.09 -11.64 1.49
C CYS A 64 -9.90 -11.80 0.55
N ALA A 65 -8.71 -11.39 0.99
CA ALA A 65 -7.46 -11.57 0.29
C ALA A 65 -6.47 -12.38 1.14
N ASP A 66 -5.52 -13.06 0.49
CA ASP A 66 -4.34 -13.58 1.16
C ASP A 66 -3.25 -12.50 1.31
N LYS A 67 -2.12 -12.86 1.92
CA LYS A 67 -0.99 -11.94 2.16
C LYS A 67 -0.34 -11.41 0.89
N ASP A 68 -0.53 -12.10 -0.23
CA ASP A 68 0.01 -11.74 -1.55
C ASP A 68 -1.00 -10.91 -2.38
N GLY A 69 -2.22 -10.74 -1.88
CA GLY A 69 -3.26 -9.93 -2.50
C GLY A 69 -4.22 -10.71 -3.39
N ASN A 70 -4.12 -12.04 -3.45
CA ASN A 70 -5.03 -12.86 -4.24
C ASN A 70 -6.42 -12.88 -3.59
N GLN A 71 -7.44 -12.74 -4.42
CA GLN A 71 -8.83 -12.77 -3.96
C GLN A 71 -9.27 -14.20 -3.61
N LEU A 72 -9.65 -14.43 -2.36
CA LEU A 72 -10.10 -15.72 -1.83
C LEU A 72 -11.62 -15.91 -1.91
N THR A 73 -12.38 -14.82 -1.85
CA THR A 73 -13.85 -14.85 -1.88
C THR A 73 -14.41 -13.98 -2.99
N LYS A 74 -15.65 -14.24 -3.42
CA LYS A 74 -16.37 -13.31 -4.28
C LYS A 74 -16.50 -11.94 -3.60
N SER A 75 -16.51 -10.89 -4.41
CA SER A 75 -16.73 -9.53 -3.93
C SER A 75 -18.21 -9.33 -3.56
N ALA A 76 -18.44 -8.76 -2.38
CA ALA A 76 -19.78 -8.46 -1.87
C ALA A 76 -19.80 -7.05 -1.27
N ARG A 77 -20.98 -6.43 -1.18
CA ARG A 77 -21.10 -5.13 -0.50
C ARG A 77 -20.96 -5.29 1.01
N GLY A 78 -20.22 -4.39 1.64
CA GLY A 78 -19.95 -4.43 3.08
C GLY A 78 -18.77 -5.32 3.46
N LYS A 79 -18.44 -5.36 4.76
CA LYS A 79 -17.26 -6.06 5.27
C LYS A 79 -17.50 -7.58 5.35
N PRO A 80 -16.76 -8.42 4.60
CA PRO A 80 -16.85 -9.88 4.71
C PRO A 80 -16.27 -10.39 6.04
N ASN A 81 -16.67 -11.59 6.43
CA ASN A 81 -16.03 -12.33 7.51
C ASN A 81 -14.84 -13.11 6.93
N CYS A 82 -13.66 -12.54 7.14
CA CYS A 82 -12.36 -13.13 6.95
C CYS A 82 -11.72 -13.19 8.35
#